data_AF-A0A2M7JZT9-F1
#
_entry.id   AF-A0A2M7JZT9-F1
#
_cell.length_a   1.000
_cell.length_b   1.000
_cell.length_c   1.000
_cell.angle_alpha   90.00
_cell.angle_beta   90.00
_cell.angle_gamma   90.00
#
_symmetry.space_group_name_H-M   'P 1'
#
loop_
_entity.id
_entity.type
_entity.pdbx_description
1 polymer ?
#
loop_
_entity_poly.entity_id
_entity_poly.type
_entity_poly.pdbx_seq_one_letter_code
_entity_poly.pdbx_strand_id
1 'polypeptide(L)' 'SQLSGIEESGRGAGLFSMKERVQLLGGTCSIQSQPGQGTTATARIPMTWSTADAKDKSIGGR' A
#
# COMPACT_ATOMS: atom_id res chain seq x y z
N SER A 1 6.76 16.50 -3.68
CA SER A 1 5.81 16.69 -4.79
C SER A 1 4.39 16.75 -4.25
N GLN A 2 3.67 17.85 -4.47
CA GLN A 2 2.22 17.91 -4.21
C GLN A 2 1.49 17.17 -5.34
N LEU A 3 0.60 16.24 -5.02
CA LEU A 3 -0.28 15.61 -6.00
C LEU A 3 -1.38 16.63 -6.34
N SER A 4 -1.27 17.27 -7.50
CA SER A 4 -2.21 18.28 -8.00
C SER A 4 -3.45 17.62 -8.60
N GLY A 5 -4.32 17.07 -7.74
CA GLY A 5 -5.61 16.49 -8.15
C GLY A 5 -5.51 15.31 -9.14
N ILE A 6 -6.69 14.83 -9.55
CA ILE A 6 -6.88 13.82 -10.59
C ILE A 6 -7.39 14.52 -11.84
N GLU A 7 -6.71 14.35 -12.97
CA GLU A 7 -7.16 14.88 -14.26
C GLU A 7 -8.32 14.03 -14.82
N GLU A 8 -9.17 14.60 -15.68
CA GLU A 8 -10.21 13.85 -16.42
C GLU A 8 -9.61 12.71 -17.28
N SER A 9 -8.34 12.86 -17.68
CA SER A 9 -7.55 11.84 -18.38
C SER A 9 -7.22 10.61 -17.53
N GLY A 10 -7.45 10.67 -16.21
CA GLY A 10 -7.04 9.65 -15.23
C GLY A 10 -5.61 9.81 -14.74
N ARG A 11 -4.84 10.80 -15.21
CA ARG A 11 -3.52 11.10 -14.66
C ARG A 11 -3.64 11.44 -13.17
N GLY A 12 -2.74 10.89 -12.37
CA GLY A 12 -2.73 11.08 -10.92
C GLY A 12 -3.61 10.07 -10.16
N ALA A 13 -4.54 9.39 -10.82
CA ALA A 13 -5.50 8.49 -10.16
C ALA A 13 -4.82 7.30 -9.48
N GLY A 14 -3.77 6.73 -10.09
CA GLY A 14 -3.05 5.58 -9.54
C GLY A 14 -2.43 5.86 -8.17
N LEU A 15 -1.62 6.91 -8.06
CA LEU A 15 -0.95 7.29 -6.81
C LEU A 15 -1.94 7.86 -5.78
N PHE A 16 -2.97 8.60 -6.24
CA PHE A 16 -4.04 9.06 -5.37
C PHE A 16 -4.76 7.87 -4.70
N SER A 17 -5.21 6.90 -5.51
CA SER A 17 -5.87 5.69 -5.01
C SER A 17 -4.96 4.84 -4.12
N MET A 18 -3.66 4.78 -4.41
CA MET A 18 -2.70 4.09 -3.53
C MET A 18 -2.63 4.75 -2.15
N LYS A 19 -2.55 6.09 -2.11
CA LYS A 19 -2.50 6.83 -0.85
C LYS A 19 -3.77 6.61 -0.03
N GLU A 20 -4.95 6.65 -0.66
CA GLU A 20 -6.23 6.35 -0.01
C GLU A 20 -6.24 4.94 0.58
N ARG A 21 -5.89 3.92 -0.22
CA ARG A 21 -5.87 2.52 0.25
C ARG A 21 -4.91 2.30 1.42
N VAL A 22 -3.74 2.92 1.38
CA VAL A 22 -2.78 2.84 2.49
C VAL A 22 -3.32 3.52 3.75
N GLN A 23 -3.98 4.67 3.61
CA GLN A 23 -4.61 5.37 4.73
C GLN A 23 -5.79 4.58 5.34
N LEU A 24 -6.60 3.91 4.51
CA LEU A 24 -7.68 3.04 4.98
C LEU A 24 -7.16 1.89 5.87
N LEU A 25 -5.94 1.42 5.62
CA LEU A 25 -5.26 0.42 6.44
C LEU A 25 -4.52 1.00 7.65
N GLY A 26 -4.72 2.29 7.98
CA GLY A 26 -4.00 2.98 9.05
C GLY A 26 -2.52 3.19 8.76
N GLY A 27 -2.12 3.08 7.49
CA GLY A 27 -0.75 3.23 7.04
C GLY A 27 -0.40 4.62 6.55
N THR A 28 0.86 4.78 6.13
CA THR A 28 1.38 6.01 5.52
C THR A 28 2.08 5.71 4.21
N CYS A 29 2.06 6.66 3.28
CA CYS A 29 2.71 6.55 1.98
C CYS A 29 3.52 7.81 1.66
N SER A 30 4.71 7.63 1.10
CA SER A 30 5.59 8.70 0.63
C SER A 30 6.16 8.38 -0.75
N ILE A 31 6.53 9.42 -1.49
CA ILE A 31 7.10 9.32 -2.84
C ILE A 31 8.30 10.24 -2.91
N GLN A 32 9.43 9.69 -3.35
CA GLN A 32 10.66 10.43 -3.63
C GLN A 32 11.01 10.22 -5.10
N SER A 33 11.23 11.30 -5.82
CA SER A 33 11.55 11.27 -7.24
C SER A 33 12.50 12.42 -7.55
N GLN A 34 13.50 12.14 -8.39
CA GLN A 34 14.34 13.17 -8.98
C GLN A 34 14.53 12.88 -10.48
N PRO A 35 14.48 13.91 -11.35
CA PRO A 35 14.75 13.73 -12.77
C PRO A 35 16.08 13.01 -13.01
N GLY A 36 16.06 11.97 -13.85
CA GLY A 36 17.25 11.18 -14.16
C GLY A 36 17.68 10.17 -13.08
N GLN A 37 17.12 10.22 -11.87
CA GLN A 37 17.45 9.29 -10.77
C GLN A 37 16.34 8.27 -10.46
N GLY A 38 15.24 8.33 -11.21
CA GLY A 38 14.09 7.46 -11.03
C GLY A 38 13.15 7.92 -9.92
N THR A 39 12.29 7.00 -9.49
CA THR A 39 11.22 7.27 -8.54
C THR A 39 11.07 6.09 -7.58
N THR A 40 10.95 6.39 -6.30
CA THR A 40 10.68 5.42 -5.23
C THR A 40 9.40 5.81 -4.52
N ALA A 41 8.43 4.90 -4.50
CA ALA A 41 7.24 4.99 -3.67
C ALA A 41 7.37 4.03 -2.49
N THR A 42 7.07 4.51 -1.29
CA THR A 42 7.14 3.72 -0.06
C THR A 42 5.78 3.74 0.62
N ALA A 43 5.26 2.56 0.98
CA ALA A 43 4.05 2.40 1.78
C ALA A 43 4.40 1.66 3.07
N ARG A 44 3.92 2.15 4.20
CA ARG A 44 4.09 1.54 5.53
C ARG A 44 2.71 1.24 6.09
N ILE A 45 2.42 -0.03 6.31
CA ILE A 45 1.13 -0.51 6.81
C ILE A 45 1.37 -1.22 8.14
N PRO A 46 0.63 -0.89 9.23
CA PRO A 46 0.66 -1.67 10.46
C PRO A 46 0.17 -3.09 10.19
N MET A 47 0.99 -4.10 10.49
CA MET A 47 0.56 -5.50 10.43
C MET A 47 0.14 -5.94 11.83
N THR A 48 -1.10 -6.40 11.97
CA THR A 48 -1.55 -7.14 13.14
C THR A 48 -1.60 -8.61 12.74
N TRP A 49 -0.73 -9.42 13.34
CA TRP A 49 -0.77 -10.87 13.14
C TRP A 49 -1.77 -11.43 14.15
N SER A 50 -2.95 -11.83 13.69
CA SER A 50 -3.86 -12.59 14.55
C SER A 50 -3.47 -14.05 14.44
N THR A 51 -2.99 -14.63 15.54
CA THR A 51 -2.61 -16.05 15.62
C THR A 51 -3.80 -17.00 15.43
N ALA A 52 -5.03 -16.48 15.28
CA ALA A 52 -6.25 -17.25 15.11
C ALA A 52 -6.35 -17.96 13.74
N ASP A 53 -5.62 -17.50 12.71
CA ASP A 53 -5.66 -18.10 11.37
C ASP A 53 -4.76 -19.35 11.24
N ALA A 54 -3.98 -19.67 12.28
CA ALA A 54 -3.20 -20.91 12.35
C ALA A 54 -4.05 -22.07 12.91
N LYS A 55 -5.16 -22.44 12.24
CA LYS A 55 -5.65 -23.82 12.37
C LYS A 55 -4.76 -24.70 11.50
N ASP A 56 -3.64 -25.13 12.08
CA ASP A 56 -2.90 -26.28 11.57
C ASP A 56 -3.87 -27.48 11.53
N LYS A 57 -4.35 -27.81 10.33
CA LYS A 57 -5.13 -29.01 10.07
C LYS A 57 -4.15 -30.15 9.83
N SER A 58 -3.33 -30.47 10.82
CA SER A 58 -2.61 -31.75 10.81
C SER A 58 -3.67 -32.85 10.87
N ILE A 59 -3.89 -33.49 9.72
CA ILE A 59 -4.63 -34.76 9.64
C ILE A 59 -3.73 -35.87 10.18
N GLY A 60 -3.58 -35.93 11.49
CA GLY A 60 -3.16 -37.15 12.15
C GLY A 60 -4.29 -38.17 12.06
N GLY A 61 -4.07 -39.27 11.33
CA GLY A 61 -4.98 -40.41 11.36
C GLY A 61 -4.82 -41.43 10.23
N ARG A 62 -3.72 -42.18 10.22
CA ARG A 62 -3.70 -43.64 10.44
C ARG A 62 -2.30 -44.21 10.24
#